data_AF-A0A9Q0JRW2-F1
#
_entry.id   AF-A0A9Q0JRW2-F1
#
_cell.length_a   1.000
_cell.length_b   1.000
_cell.length_c   1.000
_cell.angle_alpha   90.00
_cell.angle_beta   90.00
_cell.angle_gamma   90.00
#
_symmetry.space_group_name_H-M   'P 1'
#
loop_
_entity.id
_entity.type
_entity.pdbx_description
1 polymer ?
#
loop_
_entity_poly.entity_id
_entity_poly.type
_entity_poly.pdbx_seq_one_letter_code
_entity_poly.pdbx_strand_id
1 'polypeptide(L)'
;MTSHVCALATQSSKPEVVRRTANFHPSIWGDRLNYKVHHSLEAEEAKKLKETVKAELLSAAGNYLQQLETIDLIERLGVAYHFEQEIEEALEYIYDRFNDKNDMEGNLYFASLYFRLLRQHGHKISCDVFKKFKDEEGNFKENLTDDVRGMLPFYEASHLGIHGEEILDEAITFATTHLKSKATCLSGLMEAQLAHSLKQPLHI
;
A
#
# COMPACT_ATOMS: atom_id res chain seq x y z
N MET A 1 55.87 -60.12 -49.93
CA MET A 1 54.79 -59.24 -50.43
C MET A 1 54.02 -58.73 -49.24
N THR A 2 54.26 -57.49 -48.81
CA THR A 2 53.32 -56.72 -47.99
C THR A 2 53.70 -55.25 -48.15
N SER A 3 52.96 -54.55 -49.00
CA SER A 3 52.99 -53.10 -49.14
C SER A 3 52.32 -52.49 -47.92
N HIS A 4 52.98 -51.54 -47.25
CA HIS A 4 52.32 -50.70 -46.25
C HIS A 4 51.99 -49.35 -46.88
N VAL A 5 50.70 -49.22 -47.22
CA VAL A 5 50.06 -47.99 -47.64
C VAL A 5 49.97 -47.08 -46.42
N CYS A 6 50.61 -45.91 -46.49
CA CYS A 6 50.49 -44.88 -45.48
C CYS A 6 49.16 -44.13 -45.71
N ALA A 7 48.17 -44.38 -44.87
CA ALA A 7 46.93 -43.63 -44.84
C ALA A 7 47.10 -42.40 -43.93
N LEU A 8 47.10 -41.21 -44.52
CA LEU A 8 47.01 -39.95 -43.79
C LEU A 8 45.61 -39.82 -43.18
N ALA A 9 45.52 -39.86 -41.85
CA ALA A 9 44.30 -39.54 -41.13
C ALA A 9 44.08 -38.02 -41.13
N THR A 10 43.14 -37.55 -41.94
CA THR A 10 42.68 -36.16 -41.92
C THR A 10 41.89 -35.93 -40.62
N GLN A 11 42.47 -35.20 -39.67
CA GLN A 11 41.74 -34.75 -38.49
C GLN A 11 40.71 -33.69 -38.91
N SER A 12 39.42 -34.05 -38.90
CA SER A 12 38.33 -33.10 -39.01
C SER A 12 38.20 -32.36 -37.67
N SER A 13 38.79 -31.16 -37.57
CA SER A 13 38.63 -30.28 -36.42
C SER A 13 37.19 -29.75 -36.39
N LYS A 14 36.42 -30.11 -35.36
CA LYS A 14 35.10 -29.51 -35.11
C LYS A 14 35.28 -27.99 -34.91
N PRO A 15 34.44 -27.14 -35.54
CA PRO A 15 34.55 -25.70 -35.35
C PRO A 15 34.32 -25.37 -33.87
N GLU A 16 35.27 -24.62 -33.30
CA GLU A 16 35.22 -24.17 -31.92
C GLU A 16 34.00 -23.24 -31.74
N VAL A 17 33.02 -23.69 -30.95
CA VAL A 17 31.81 -22.91 -30.67
C VAL A 17 32.15 -21.86 -29.62
N VAL A 18 32.55 -20.67 -30.07
CA VAL A 18 32.81 -19.52 -29.19
C VAL A 18 31.47 -18.98 -28.68
N ARG A 19 31.19 -19.20 -27.38
CA ARG A 19 30.01 -18.62 -26.71
C ARG A 19 30.29 -17.17 -26.32
N ARG A 20 29.31 -16.30 -26.54
CA ARG A 20 29.38 -14.89 -26.11
C ARG A 20 29.28 -14.80 -24.59
N THR A 21 30.13 -13.99 -23.98
CA THR A 21 30.09 -13.71 -22.54
C THR A 21 28.91 -12.81 -22.22
N ALA A 22 28.13 -13.16 -21.19
CA ALA A 22 26.91 -12.43 -20.84
C ALA A 22 27.15 -11.17 -19.98
N ASN A 23 28.34 -11.02 -19.39
CA ASN A 23 28.78 -9.85 -18.59
C ASN A 23 27.78 -9.41 -17.49
N PHE A 24 27.02 -10.33 -16.92
CA PHE A 24 26.11 -10.03 -15.81
C PHE A 24 26.89 -9.76 -14.51
N HIS A 25 26.39 -8.83 -13.70
CA HIS A 25 26.95 -8.56 -12.39
C HIS A 25 26.71 -9.76 -11.44
N PRO A 26 27.67 -10.11 -10.56
CA PRO A 26 27.49 -11.15 -9.55
C PRO A 26 26.29 -10.89 -8.60
N SER A 27 25.81 -11.94 -7.95
CA SER A 27 24.76 -11.82 -6.93
C SER A 27 25.21 -10.92 -5.78
N ILE A 28 24.34 -9.98 -5.37
CA ILE A 28 24.57 -9.12 -4.20
C ILE A 28 24.56 -9.91 -2.87
N TRP A 29 24.05 -11.13 -2.88
CA TRP A 29 23.85 -11.95 -1.68
C TRP A 29 24.96 -12.97 -1.42
N GLY A 30 25.66 -13.43 -2.46
CA GLY A 30 26.63 -14.53 -2.34
C GLY A 30 26.03 -15.72 -1.57
N ASP A 31 26.76 -16.21 -0.57
CA ASP A 31 26.33 -17.32 0.30
C ASP A 31 25.69 -16.85 1.62
N ARG A 32 25.42 -15.55 1.79
CA ARG A 32 24.98 -14.95 3.07
C ARG A 32 23.61 -15.42 3.54
N LEU A 33 22.81 -16.04 2.67
CA LEU A 33 21.48 -16.55 2.98
C LEU A 33 21.49 -18.01 3.48
N ASN A 34 22.66 -18.66 3.57
CA ASN A 34 22.78 -20.08 3.92
C ASN A 34 22.73 -20.37 5.43
N TYR A 35 22.19 -19.49 6.27
CA TYR A 35 22.11 -19.73 7.72
C TYR A 35 20.74 -20.30 8.13
N LYS A 36 20.76 -21.24 9.09
CA LYS A 36 19.54 -21.76 9.74
C LYS A 36 19.14 -20.81 10.87
N VAL A 37 17.92 -20.31 10.82
CA VAL A 37 17.35 -19.46 11.88
C VAL A 37 16.84 -20.34 13.02
N HIS A 38 17.23 -20.03 14.26
CA HIS A 38 16.63 -20.60 15.47
C HIS A 38 15.59 -19.61 16.01
N HIS A 39 14.31 -19.99 16.00
CA HIS A 39 13.22 -19.22 16.62
C HIS A 39 12.88 -19.85 17.98
N SER A 40 13.06 -19.15 19.11
CA SER A 40 12.53 -19.70 20.38
C SER A 40 12.23 -18.73 21.53
N LEU A 41 12.42 -17.40 21.42
CA LEU A 41 12.12 -16.48 22.54
C LEU A 41 11.13 -15.36 22.21
N GLU A 42 11.14 -14.82 20.99
CA GLU A 42 10.30 -13.69 20.59
C GLU A 42 8.81 -14.05 20.37
N ALA A 43 8.48 -15.34 20.28
CA ALA A 43 7.13 -15.80 19.93
C ALA A 43 6.09 -15.57 21.04
N GLU A 44 6.47 -15.68 22.32
CA GLU A 44 5.52 -15.55 23.43
C GLU A 44 5.16 -14.07 23.69
N GLU A 45 6.13 -13.17 23.52
CA GLU A 45 5.88 -11.72 23.58
C GLU A 45 5.00 -11.27 22.42
N ALA A 46 5.28 -11.74 21.20
CA ALA A 46 4.45 -11.47 20.03
C ALA A 46 3.00 -11.94 20.24
N LYS A 47 2.80 -13.10 20.89
CA LYS A 47 1.46 -13.60 21.22
C LYS A 47 0.71 -12.68 22.20
N LYS A 48 1.38 -12.18 23.24
CA LYS A 48 0.78 -11.24 24.20
C LYS A 48 0.43 -9.90 23.55
N LEU A 49 1.33 -9.40 22.69
CA LEU A 49 1.08 -8.18 21.91
C LEU A 49 -0.11 -8.36 20.98
N LYS A 50 -0.21 -9.50 20.30
CA LYS A 50 -1.34 -9.84 19.44
C LYS A 50 -2.67 -9.76 20.18
N GLU A 51 -2.79 -10.39 21.35
CA GLU A 51 -4.03 -10.33 22.15
C GLU A 51 -4.34 -8.89 22.62
N THR A 52 -3.32 -8.08 22.90
CA THR A 52 -3.50 -6.67 23.30
C THR A 52 -4.09 -5.85 22.16
N VAL A 53 -3.51 -5.96 20.96
CA VAL A 53 -4.01 -5.25 19.76
C VAL A 53 -5.42 -5.70 19.39
N LYS A 54 -5.70 -7.01 19.50
CA LYS A 54 -7.05 -7.55 19.29
C LYS A 54 -8.06 -6.95 20.27
N ALA A 55 -7.70 -6.87 21.56
CA ALA A 55 -8.57 -6.26 22.57
C ALA A 55 -8.80 -4.76 22.29
N GLU A 56 -7.79 -4.02 21.83
CA GLU A 56 -7.94 -2.62 21.43
C GLU A 56 -8.94 -2.46 20.27
N LEU A 57 -8.82 -3.29 19.23
CA LEU A 57 -9.71 -3.25 18.07
C LEU A 57 -11.18 -3.55 18.44
N LEU A 58 -11.41 -4.50 19.35
CA LEU A 58 -12.73 -4.86 19.86
C LEU A 58 -13.30 -3.84 20.87
N SER A 59 -12.44 -3.25 21.70
CA SER A 59 -12.85 -2.28 22.74
C SER A 59 -13.13 -0.88 22.19
N ALA A 60 -12.61 -0.55 21.01
CA ALA A 60 -12.92 0.68 20.31
C ALA A 60 -14.35 0.75 19.73
N ALA A 61 -15.24 -0.19 20.10
CA ALA A 61 -16.65 -0.21 19.75
C ALA A 61 -17.34 1.12 20.14
N GLY A 62 -17.57 1.97 19.14
CA GLY A 62 -18.17 3.30 19.30
C GLY A 62 -17.25 4.46 18.89
N ASN A 63 -15.94 4.26 18.82
CA ASN A 63 -14.98 5.20 18.22
C ASN A 63 -14.47 4.67 16.87
N TYR A 64 -15.31 4.80 15.84
CA TYR A 64 -15.02 4.29 14.50
C TYR A 64 -13.76 4.89 13.87
N LEU A 65 -13.44 6.14 14.18
CA LEU A 65 -12.22 6.76 13.70
C LEU A 65 -10.99 6.03 14.22
N GLN A 66 -10.94 5.77 15.53
CA GLN A 66 -9.83 5.03 16.14
C GLN A 66 -9.75 3.59 15.60
N GLN A 67 -10.89 2.93 15.35
CA GLN A 67 -10.88 1.61 14.72
C GLN A 67 -10.24 1.63 13.33
N LEU A 68 -10.63 2.57 12.47
CA LEU A 68 -10.04 2.71 11.13
C LEU A 68 -8.54 3.06 11.21
N GLU A 69 -8.12 3.90 12.15
CA GLU A 69 -6.70 4.22 12.37
C GLU A 69 -5.90 2.99 12.78
N THR A 70 -6.43 2.18 13.71
CA THR A 70 -5.77 0.95 14.14
C THR A 70 -5.67 -0.06 13.00
N ILE A 71 -6.72 -0.22 12.19
CA ILE A 71 -6.70 -1.09 11.00
C ILE A 71 -5.64 -0.61 10.01
N ASP A 72 -5.63 0.69 9.67
CA ASP A 72 -4.64 1.26 8.75
C ASP A 72 -3.20 1.05 9.24
N LEU A 73 -2.96 1.20 10.54
CA LEU A 73 -1.64 0.95 11.14
C LEU A 73 -1.24 -0.53 11.06
N ILE A 74 -2.16 -1.44 11.36
CA ILE A 74 -1.93 -2.90 11.30
C ILE A 74 -1.56 -3.33 9.88
N GLU A 75 -2.26 -2.81 8.87
CA GLU A 75 -1.98 -3.08 7.45
C GLU A 75 -0.64 -2.53 7.02
N ARG A 76 -0.34 -1.26 7.34
CA ARG A 76 0.93 -0.61 7.01
C ARG A 76 2.14 -1.25 7.69
N LEU A 77 1.95 -1.81 8.89
CA LEU A 77 2.98 -2.57 9.59
C LEU A 77 3.20 -3.97 9.01
N GLY A 78 2.36 -4.43 8.08
CA GLY A 78 2.49 -5.73 7.43
C GLY A 78 2.12 -6.90 8.35
N VAL A 79 1.33 -6.67 9.40
CA VAL A 79 0.92 -7.68 10.38
C VAL A 79 -0.58 -8.00 10.33
N ALA A 80 -1.31 -7.47 9.34
CA ALA A 80 -2.74 -7.69 9.15
C ALA A 80 -3.14 -9.16 9.02
N TYR A 81 -2.28 -10.01 8.49
CA TYR A 81 -2.51 -11.46 8.38
C TYR A 81 -2.75 -12.17 9.73
N HIS A 82 -2.45 -11.51 10.84
CA HIS A 82 -2.77 -12.01 12.18
C HIS A 82 -4.19 -11.67 12.65
N PHE A 83 -4.88 -10.74 11.98
CA PHE A 83 -6.11 -10.10 12.41
C PHE A 83 -7.19 -10.06 11.31
N GLU A 84 -7.08 -10.90 10.27
CA GLU A 84 -7.96 -10.85 9.09
C GLU A 84 -9.45 -10.89 9.46
N GLN A 85 -9.83 -11.80 10.36
CA GLN A 85 -11.21 -11.92 10.81
C GLN A 85 -11.68 -10.67 11.57
N GLU A 86 -10.86 -10.17 12.50
CA GLU A 86 -11.23 -9.02 13.32
C GLU A 86 -11.31 -7.72 12.50
N ILE A 87 -10.46 -7.58 11.48
CA ILE A 87 -10.50 -6.46 10.54
C ILE A 87 -11.80 -6.51 9.72
N GLU A 88 -12.13 -7.67 9.13
CA GLU A 88 -13.35 -7.84 8.32
C GLU A 88 -14.60 -7.55 9.15
N GLU A 89 -14.72 -8.13 10.35
CA GLU A 89 -15.85 -7.90 11.25
C GLU A 89 -16.01 -6.42 11.63
N ALA A 90 -14.90 -5.72 11.88
CA ALA A 90 -14.91 -4.30 12.21
C ALA A 90 -15.33 -3.43 11.01
N LEU A 91 -14.79 -3.73 9.82
CA LEU A 91 -15.12 -3.02 8.59
C LEU A 91 -16.57 -3.25 8.16
N GLU A 92 -17.09 -4.47 8.26
CA GLU A 92 -18.50 -4.79 7.99
C GLU A 92 -19.43 -4.01 8.92
N TYR A 93 -19.12 -3.98 10.22
CA TYR A 93 -19.89 -3.19 11.20
C TYR A 93 -19.88 -1.68 10.89
N ILE A 94 -18.72 -1.15 10.53
CA ILE A 94 -18.55 0.26 10.13
C ILE A 94 -19.33 0.55 8.83
N TYR A 95 -19.28 -0.36 7.86
CA TYR A 95 -20.02 -0.24 6.61
C TYR A 95 -21.53 -0.15 6.86
N ASP A 96 -22.10 -1.12 7.57
CA ASP A 96 -23.54 -1.17 7.87
C ASP A 96 -24.01 0.07 8.64
N ARG A 97 -23.15 0.64 9.49
CA ARG A 97 -23.49 1.82 10.27
C ARG A 97 -23.66 3.07 9.41
N PHE A 98 -22.78 3.27 8.43
CA PHE A 98 -22.63 4.54 7.72
C PHE A 98 -23.10 4.53 6.27
N ASN A 99 -23.18 3.36 5.64
CA ASN A 99 -23.57 3.24 4.23
C ASN A 99 -24.94 3.87 3.93
N ASP A 100 -25.89 3.74 4.87
CA ASP A 100 -27.26 4.26 4.69
C ASP A 100 -27.46 5.69 5.20
N LYS A 101 -26.53 6.23 6.00
CA LYS A 101 -26.84 7.41 6.84
C LYS A 101 -26.28 8.73 6.35
N ASN A 102 -25.32 8.75 5.41
CA ASN A 102 -24.61 9.97 4.99
C ASN A 102 -24.12 10.85 6.18
N ASP A 103 -24.05 10.24 7.37
CA ASP A 103 -23.84 10.87 8.68
C ASP A 103 -22.36 10.89 9.04
N MET A 104 -21.53 10.85 8.01
CA MET A 104 -20.12 11.09 8.12
C MET A 104 -19.99 12.57 8.43
N GLU A 105 -19.82 12.92 9.71
CA GLU A 105 -19.43 14.24 10.18
C GLU A 105 -18.33 14.77 9.23
N GLY A 106 -18.38 16.04 8.83
CA GLY A 106 -17.65 16.64 7.69
C GLY A 106 -16.11 16.65 7.77
N ASN A 107 -15.51 15.62 8.36
CA ASN A 107 -14.11 15.34 8.52
C ASN A 107 -13.56 14.59 7.30
N LEU A 108 -12.63 15.24 6.58
CA LEU A 108 -11.99 14.69 5.37
C LEU A 108 -11.16 13.45 5.68
N TYR A 109 -10.41 13.48 6.79
CA TYR A 109 -9.56 12.37 7.23
C TYR A 109 -10.37 11.09 7.46
N PHE A 110 -11.47 11.17 8.21
CA PHE A 110 -12.34 10.02 8.45
C PHE A 110 -12.97 9.49 7.17
N ALA A 111 -13.56 10.38 6.35
CA ALA A 111 -14.18 9.97 5.08
C ALA A 111 -13.18 9.28 4.15
N SER A 112 -11.94 9.76 4.11
CA SER A 112 -10.87 9.21 3.28
C SER A 112 -10.41 7.84 3.77
N LEU A 113 -10.18 7.66 5.08
CA LEU A 113 -9.84 6.35 5.65
C LEU A 113 -10.96 5.34 5.44
N TYR A 114 -12.20 5.74 5.75
CA TYR A 114 -13.39 4.91 5.57
C TYR A 114 -13.52 4.43 4.12
N PHE A 115 -13.47 5.36 3.16
CA PHE A 115 -13.59 5.04 1.75
C PHE A 115 -12.47 4.11 1.28
N ARG A 116 -11.22 4.43 1.67
CA ARG A 116 -10.04 3.69 1.24
C ARG A 116 -10.08 2.25 1.78
N LEU A 117 -10.18 2.09 3.09
CA LEU A 117 -10.15 0.77 3.73
C LEU A 117 -11.31 -0.11 3.23
N LEU A 118 -12.52 0.42 3.19
CA LEU A 118 -13.67 -0.38 2.73
C LEU A 118 -13.56 -0.82 1.27
N ARG A 119 -13.06 0.04 0.38
CA ARG A 119 -12.84 -0.36 -1.02
C ARG A 119 -11.72 -1.39 -1.18
N GLN A 120 -10.64 -1.26 -0.42
CA GLN A 120 -9.54 -2.26 -0.42
C GLN A 120 -10.04 -3.64 0.03
N HIS A 121 -10.98 -3.68 0.97
CA HIS A 121 -11.65 -4.91 1.42
C HIS A 121 -12.87 -5.32 0.56
N GLY A 122 -13.11 -4.64 -0.57
CA GLY A 122 -14.10 -5.06 -1.55
C GLY A 122 -15.54 -4.58 -1.29
N HIS A 123 -15.77 -3.74 -0.30
CA HIS A 123 -17.07 -3.10 -0.09
C HIS A 123 -17.35 -2.04 -1.17
N LYS A 124 -18.60 -1.96 -1.59
CA LYS A 124 -19.05 -1.05 -2.65
C LYS A 124 -19.42 0.33 -2.09
N ILE A 125 -18.42 1.15 -1.85
CA ILE A 125 -18.62 2.54 -1.39
C ILE A 125 -18.71 3.49 -2.58
N SER A 126 -19.75 4.33 -2.61
CA SER A 126 -19.87 5.40 -3.61
C SER A 126 -18.86 6.52 -3.36
N CYS A 127 -18.22 7.02 -4.41
CA CYS A 127 -17.37 8.21 -4.36
C CYS A 127 -18.14 9.50 -3.98
N ASP A 128 -19.48 9.44 -3.97
CA ASP A 128 -20.36 10.51 -3.53
C ASP A 128 -20.14 10.94 -2.07
N VAL A 129 -19.50 10.10 -1.25
CA VAL A 129 -19.06 10.47 0.11
C VAL A 129 -18.21 11.74 0.11
N PHE A 130 -17.54 12.05 -1.01
CA PHE A 130 -16.71 13.24 -1.15
C PHE A 130 -17.46 14.50 -1.63
N LYS A 131 -18.72 14.38 -2.10
CA LYS A 131 -19.51 15.53 -2.60
C LYS A 131 -19.70 16.64 -1.57
N LYS A 132 -19.82 16.30 -0.28
CA LYS A 132 -19.95 17.27 0.82
C LYS A 132 -18.72 18.19 0.99
N PHE A 133 -17.57 17.79 0.45
CA PHE A 133 -16.35 18.57 0.44
C PHE A 133 -16.25 19.50 -0.77
N LYS A 134 -17.25 19.51 -1.66
CA LYS A 134 -17.35 20.46 -2.77
C LYS A 134 -18.15 21.71 -2.40
N ASP A 135 -17.81 22.83 -3.01
CA ASP A 135 -18.52 24.11 -2.94
C ASP A 135 -19.74 24.14 -3.89
N GLU A 136 -20.42 25.29 -3.98
CA GLU A 136 -21.61 25.46 -4.82
C GLU A 136 -21.27 25.45 -6.31
N GLU A 137 -20.04 25.82 -6.65
CA GLU A 137 -19.46 25.79 -7.99
C GLU A 137 -19.02 24.38 -8.42
N GLY A 138 -18.99 23.42 -7.48
CA GLY A 138 -18.64 22.03 -7.72
C GLY A 138 -17.14 21.72 -7.61
N ASN A 139 -16.33 22.62 -7.07
CA ASN A 139 -14.91 22.42 -6.80
C ASN A 139 -14.67 21.97 -5.35
N PHE A 140 -13.57 21.27 -5.08
CA PHE A 140 -13.19 20.98 -3.69
C PHE A 140 -12.88 22.26 -2.92
N LYS A 141 -13.46 22.39 -1.72
CA LYS A 141 -13.32 23.59 -0.90
C LYS A 141 -11.84 23.85 -0.56
N GLU A 142 -11.37 25.07 -0.80
CA GLU A 142 -9.98 25.47 -0.51
C GLU A 142 -9.59 25.33 0.97
N ASN A 143 -10.56 25.43 1.89
CA ASN A 143 -10.30 25.26 3.32
C ASN A 143 -9.93 23.82 3.73
N LEU A 144 -10.12 22.82 2.86
CA LEU A 144 -9.64 21.45 3.09
C LEU A 144 -8.12 21.37 3.15
N THR A 145 -7.45 22.31 2.47
CA THR A 145 -5.99 22.32 2.37
C THR A 145 -5.32 22.60 3.72
N ASP A 146 -6.02 23.23 4.66
CA ASP A 146 -5.55 23.47 6.02
C ASP A 146 -5.40 22.15 6.82
N ASP A 147 -6.25 21.15 6.54
CA ASP A 147 -6.21 19.82 7.15
C ASP A 147 -5.19 18.91 6.44
N VAL A 148 -3.90 19.14 6.72
CA VAL A 148 -2.81 18.31 6.16
C VAL A 148 -2.97 16.83 6.53
N ARG A 149 -3.55 16.54 7.71
CA ARG A 149 -3.77 15.17 8.18
C ARG A 149 -4.79 14.46 7.30
N GLY A 150 -5.85 15.14 6.87
CA GLY A 150 -6.85 14.61 5.94
C GLY A 150 -6.38 14.52 4.49
N MET A 151 -5.54 15.45 4.04
CA MET A 151 -5.13 15.56 2.63
C MET A 151 -4.37 14.34 2.10
N LEU A 152 -3.51 13.73 2.92
CA LEU A 152 -2.73 12.57 2.49
C LEU A 152 -3.62 11.32 2.31
N PRO A 153 -4.42 10.89 3.30
CA PRO A 153 -5.37 9.80 3.10
C PRO A 153 -6.39 10.10 2.00
N PHE A 154 -6.77 11.37 1.79
CA PHE A 154 -7.65 11.76 0.69
C PHE A 154 -7.00 11.51 -0.67
N TYR A 155 -5.73 11.90 -0.83
CA TYR A 155 -4.95 11.57 -2.02
C TYR A 155 -4.88 10.05 -2.24
N GLU A 156 -4.54 9.27 -1.21
CA GLU A 156 -4.43 7.82 -1.29
C GLU A 156 -5.78 7.16 -1.63
N ALA A 157 -6.88 7.61 -1.00
CA ALA A 157 -8.24 7.15 -1.26
C ALA A 157 -8.66 7.40 -2.71
N SER A 158 -8.27 8.55 -3.28
CA SER A 158 -8.67 8.93 -4.63
C SER A 158 -8.09 8.02 -5.71
N HIS A 159 -6.96 7.35 -5.44
CA HIS A 159 -6.36 6.36 -6.35
C HIS A 159 -7.14 5.03 -6.42
N LEU A 160 -8.19 4.85 -5.61
CA LEU A 160 -9.09 3.70 -5.69
C LEU A 160 -10.28 3.94 -6.64
N GLY A 161 -10.22 5.00 -7.45
CA GLY A 161 -11.26 5.33 -8.41
C GLY A 161 -11.39 4.32 -9.54
N ILE A 162 -12.63 4.09 -9.96
CA ILE A 162 -12.95 3.29 -11.14
C ILE A 162 -13.52 4.18 -12.25
N HIS A 163 -13.68 3.61 -13.45
CA HIS A 163 -14.19 4.37 -14.61
C HIS A 163 -15.56 4.99 -14.32
N GLY A 164 -15.68 6.29 -14.60
CA GLY A 164 -16.89 7.07 -14.39
C GLY A 164 -16.94 7.84 -13.06
N GLU A 165 -15.90 7.74 -12.22
CA GLU A 165 -15.82 8.45 -10.94
C GLU A 165 -14.96 9.72 -11.03
N GLU A 166 -15.40 10.68 -11.84
CA GLU A 166 -14.66 11.93 -12.13
C GLU A 166 -14.30 12.73 -10.87
N ILE A 167 -15.11 12.63 -9.80
CA ILE A 167 -14.83 13.26 -8.51
C ILE A 167 -13.49 12.82 -7.91
N LEU A 168 -13.04 11.60 -8.17
CA LEU A 168 -11.78 11.07 -7.67
C LEU A 168 -10.60 11.53 -8.52
N ASP A 169 -10.78 11.69 -9.83
CA ASP A 169 -9.77 12.29 -10.72
C ASP A 169 -9.51 13.76 -10.34
N GLU A 170 -10.57 14.51 -10.06
CA GLU A 170 -10.48 15.86 -9.52
C GLU A 170 -9.79 15.87 -8.15
N ALA A 171 -10.12 14.91 -7.28
CA ALA A 171 -9.52 14.79 -5.96
C ALA A 171 -8.01 14.51 -6.02
N ILE A 172 -7.55 13.64 -6.92
CA ILE A 172 -6.13 13.41 -7.19
C ILE A 172 -5.46 14.73 -7.58
N THR A 173 -6.07 15.48 -8.50
CA THR A 173 -5.51 16.74 -9.01
C THR A 173 -5.40 17.80 -7.91
N PHE A 174 -6.48 17.99 -7.15
CA PHE A 174 -6.54 18.89 -6.01
C PHE A 174 -5.49 18.50 -4.96
N ALA A 175 -5.52 17.26 -4.47
CA ALA A 175 -4.65 16.83 -3.39
C ALA A 175 -3.17 16.86 -3.80
N THR A 176 -2.84 16.43 -5.02
CA THR A 176 -1.47 16.49 -5.55
C THR A 176 -0.92 17.92 -5.55
N THR A 177 -1.73 18.90 -5.98
CA THR A 177 -1.31 20.30 -6.11
C THR A 177 -0.97 20.88 -4.74
N HIS A 178 -1.86 20.69 -3.76
CA HIS A 178 -1.67 21.24 -2.41
C HIS A 178 -0.62 20.46 -1.60
N LEU A 179 -0.55 19.14 -1.72
CA LEU A 179 0.49 18.34 -1.05
C LEU A 179 1.89 18.69 -1.58
N LYS A 180 2.07 18.89 -2.89
CA LYS A 180 3.34 19.38 -3.46
C LYS A 180 3.70 20.76 -2.95
N SER A 181 2.74 21.69 -2.90
CA SER A 181 2.96 23.02 -2.34
C SER A 181 3.41 22.94 -0.87
N LYS A 182 2.76 22.11 -0.04
CA LYS A 182 3.11 21.96 1.38
C LYS A 182 4.41 21.21 1.60
N ALA A 183 4.76 20.23 0.76
CA ALA A 183 6.03 19.51 0.85
C ALA A 183 7.23 20.47 0.75
N THR A 184 7.13 21.56 0.00
CA THR A 184 8.20 22.59 -0.06
C THR A 184 8.37 23.40 1.23
N CYS A 185 7.40 23.35 2.15
CA CYS A 185 7.40 24.09 3.41
C CYS A 185 7.55 23.20 4.65
N LEU A 186 7.45 21.88 4.51
CA LEU A 186 7.54 20.91 5.61
C LEU A 186 8.98 20.44 5.77
N SER A 187 9.35 20.02 6.99
CA SER A 187 10.67 19.44 7.26
C SER A 187 10.55 18.15 8.07
N GLY A 188 11.44 17.20 7.83
CA GLY A 188 11.60 15.97 8.64
C GLY A 188 10.74 14.78 8.18
N LEU A 189 10.24 13.98 9.13
CA LEU A 189 9.52 12.72 8.87
C LEU A 189 8.27 12.89 7.97
N MET A 190 7.57 14.01 8.12
CA MET A 190 6.34 14.29 7.38
C MET A 190 6.62 14.60 5.90
N GLU A 191 7.78 15.20 5.60
CA GLU A 191 8.25 15.40 4.22
C GLU A 191 8.57 14.05 3.56
N ALA A 192 9.28 13.16 4.27
CA ALA A 192 9.63 11.83 3.77
C ALA A 192 8.39 10.99 3.47
N GLN A 193 7.38 11.02 4.36
CA GLN A 193 6.12 10.32 4.16
C GLN A 193 5.34 10.87 2.95
N LEU A 194 5.24 12.20 2.82
CA LEU A 194 4.58 12.83 1.67
C LEU A 194 5.31 12.53 0.35
N ALA A 195 6.63 12.63 0.33
CA ALA A 195 7.44 12.34 -0.84
C ALA A 195 7.29 10.87 -1.28
N HIS A 196 7.18 9.95 -0.31
CA HIS A 196 6.94 8.53 -0.60
C HIS A 196 5.54 8.31 -1.20
N SER A 197 4.48 8.77 -0.54
CA SER A 197 3.11 8.57 -1.03
C SER A 197 2.86 9.25 -2.38
N LEU A 198 3.46 10.41 -2.65
CA LEU A 198 3.37 11.08 -3.96
C LEU A 198 4.10 10.30 -5.08
N LYS A 199 5.12 9.51 -4.74
CA LYS A 199 5.82 8.64 -5.68
C LYS A 199 5.06 7.34 -5.94
N GLN A 200 4.50 6.77 -4.89
CA GLN A 200 3.72 5.54 -4.95
C GLN A 200 2.58 5.62 -3.94
N PRO A 201 1.33 5.84 -4.38
CA PRO A 201 0.17 5.82 -3.51
C PRO A 201 0.05 4.46 -2.81
N LEU A 202 -0.39 4.47 -1.56
CA LEU A 202 -0.65 3.23 -0.83
C LEU A 202 -1.94 2.60 -1.35
N HIS A 203 -1.79 1.63 -2.24
CA HIS A 203 -2.83 0.71 -2.66
C HIS A 203 -2.33 -0.70 -2.35
N ILE A 204 -2.77 -1.23 -1.20
CA ILE A 204 -2.53 -2.62 -0.77
C ILE A 204 -3.68 -3.47 -1.30
#